data_AF-A0A5C7ZH33-F1
#
_entry.id   AF-A0A5C7ZH33-F1
#
_cell.length_a   1.000
_cell.length_b   1.000
_cell.length_c   1.000
_cell.angle_alpha   90.00
_cell.angle_beta   90.00
_cell.angle_gamma   90.00
#
_symmetry.space_group_name_H-M   'P 1'
#
loop_
_entity.id
_entity.type
_entity.pdbx_description
1 polymer ?
#
loop_
_entity_poly.entity_id
_entity_poly.type
_entity_poly.pdbx_seq_one_letter_code
_entity_poly.pdbx_strand_id
1 'polypeptide(L)'
;AQARGIPDRICQLFGSGSSERRLMLRELCIRGWAQSTYAHPKARAVLAYVKKLTLRGDLIQANVFPLAFTSKKGQKTKVADEKVFIRWRVEEVENPCSGTWQDSGLIQSWQDFDRASNPVNGICMVTGRPGRIAKKHARFVRYPGDGGKLISTNDTDGYTFRGRFTDGKDDYGKQAYAVGFDATQKAHNALRWLISRQGYRNDFQAIVSWAVSGAPLPDPIKNSFDLLGIDGSDIQASTAFASTDQHFALRLKKAIAGYGAKLDPKEDVVVMSLDSATPGRMAISFYRELKSSDFLARVETWHTRYAWYQNYGKETRFVGAPAPPDIAEAAFGRRLDEKLRNATVERLLPCIIDGWNVPLDLVQSVIRRATNRVGLGHWEWEKVLGIACALFKGYHTERNYQMSLEPERKSRDYLYGRLLAIADSIESYALSVTDEGKRRETTAGRLMQRFADRPFSTWRSIELALKPYEARMLAGSDKSVAVLAKRRRLLDDVMSALDDLGERISDAPLSGEFLLAYHSQRKDFWPSTDVDKNTAVSESSADTTNQSNHRI
;
A
#
# COMPACT_ATOMS: atom_id res chain seq x y z
N ALA A 1 -22.60 -5.38 3.52
CA ALA A 1 -22.54 -3.96 3.08
C ALA A 1 -23.79 -3.45 2.36
N GLN A 2 -24.75 -4.31 1.95
CA GLN A 2 -26.02 -3.90 1.32
C GLN A 2 -27.05 -3.24 2.26
N ALA A 3 -26.94 -3.46 3.57
CA ALA A 3 -27.92 -2.97 4.52
C ALA A 3 -27.54 -1.58 5.07
N ARG A 4 -27.53 -0.53 4.26
CA ARG A 4 -27.60 0.87 4.76
C ARG A 4 -28.72 1.70 4.14
N GLY A 5 -29.46 1.18 3.16
CA GLY A 5 -30.72 1.77 2.70
C GLY A 5 -31.95 1.41 3.54
N ILE A 6 -31.95 0.21 4.14
CA ILE A 6 -33.03 -0.31 5.00
C ILE A 6 -32.88 0.03 6.50
N PRO A 7 -31.66 0.14 7.09
CA PRO A 7 -31.55 0.28 8.53
C PRO A 7 -31.90 1.67 9.06
N ASP A 8 -31.82 2.76 8.31
CA ASP A 8 -31.93 4.08 8.96
C ASP A 8 -33.34 4.37 9.53
N ARG A 9 -34.38 3.70 9.04
CA ARG A 9 -35.76 3.87 9.55
C ARG A 9 -36.19 2.84 10.60
N ILE A 10 -35.58 1.65 10.59
CA ILE A 10 -35.81 0.59 11.59
C ILE A 10 -34.81 0.70 12.77
N CYS A 11 -33.68 1.40 12.60
CA CYS A 11 -32.53 1.32 13.51
C CYS A 11 -32.15 2.57 14.31
N GLN A 12 -32.94 3.64 14.34
CA GLN A 12 -32.64 4.80 15.20
C GLN A 12 -33.74 4.98 16.24
N LEU A 13 -33.41 4.99 17.54
CA LEU A 13 -34.43 5.09 18.61
C LEU A 13 -34.11 6.11 19.72
N PHE A 14 -32.99 6.83 19.65
CA PHE A 14 -32.70 7.90 20.60
C PHE A 14 -32.19 9.15 19.86
N GLY A 15 -32.60 10.35 20.29
CA GLY A 15 -32.28 11.65 19.68
C GLY A 15 -32.95 12.78 20.46
N SER A 16 -32.21 13.84 20.81
CA SER A 16 -32.71 14.91 21.69
C SER A 16 -33.71 15.84 20.97
N GLY A 17 -34.74 16.26 21.71
CA GLY A 17 -35.89 17.04 21.23
C GLY A 17 -37.17 16.20 21.33
N SER A 18 -37.96 16.46 22.38
CA SER A 18 -39.21 15.76 22.78
C SER A 18 -39.27 14.31 22.28
N SER A 19 -38.76 13.39 23.09
CA SER A 19 -38.67 11.94 22.84
C SER A 19 -39.90 11.35 22.14
N GLU A 20 -41.10 11.85 22.43
CA GLU A 20 -42.37 11.43 21.83
C GLU A 20 -42.52 11.78 20.34
N ARG A 21 -42.20 13.01 19.89
CA ARG A 21 -42.44 13.43 18.49
C ARG A 21 -41.65 12.62 17.46
N ARG A 22 -40.42 12.20 17.76
CA ARG A 22 -39.61 11.38 16.84
C ARG A 22 -39.96 9.89 16.91
N LEU A 23 -40.32 9.37 18.08
CA LEU A 23 -40.91 8.04 18.22
C LEU A 23 -42.21 7.96 17.39
N MET A 24 -43.05 9.00 17.46
CA MET A 24 -44.29 9.12 16.68
C MET A 24 -44.03 9.22 15.17
N LEU A 25 -43.06 10.02 14.71
CA LEU A 25 -42.67 10.11 13.28
C LEU A 25 -42.08 8.79 12.72
N ARG A 26 -41.40 8.01 13.55
CA ARG A 26 -40.80 6.72 13.15
C ARG A 26 -41.79 5.58 13.24
N GLU A 27 -42.66 5.59 14.24
CA GLU A 27 -43.86 4.77 14.28
C GLU A 27 -44.69 5.01 13.03
N LEU A 28 -44.92 6.27 12.63
CA LEU A 28 -45.61 6.62 11.37
C LEU A 28 -44.92 5.99 10.13
N CYS A 29 -43.59 5.98 10.07
CA CYS A 29 -42.85 5.39 8.95
C CYS A 29 -42.95 3.85 8.88
N ILE A 30 -42.76 3.15 10.01
CA ILE A 30 -42.87 1.68 10.05
C ILE A 30 -44.34 1.25 9.92
N ARG A 31 -45.26 2.03 10.49
CA ARG A 31 -46.71 1.82 10.40
C ARG A 31 -47.18 1.85 8.96
N GLY A 32 -46.78 2.87 8.18
CA GLY A 32 -47.11 2.95 6.76
C GLY A 32 -46.67 1.72 5.96
N TRP A 33 -45.46 1.21 6.23
CA TRP A 33 -44.95 0.00 5.57
C TRP A 33 -45.68 -1.27 6.04
N ALA A 34 -45.78 -1.49 7.35
CA ALA A 34 -46.35 -2.69 7.94
C ALA A 34 -47.87 -2.85 7.71
N GLN A 35 -48.55 -1.75 7.36
CA GLN A 35 -49.97 -1.71 6.98
C GLN A 35 -50.20 -1.69 5.47
N SER A 36 -49.15 -1.55 4.66
CA SER A 36 -49.26 -1.58 3.20
C SER A 36 -49.40 -3.00 2.66
N THR A 37 -49.70 -3.11 1.37
CA THR A 37 -49.65 -4.37 0.61
C THR A 37 -48.25 -5.00 0.58
N TYR A 38 -47.22 -4.24 0.90
CA TYR A 38 -45.82 -4.67 0.93
C TYR A 38 -45.36 -5.06 2.34
N ALA A 39 -46.26 -5.27 3.30
CA ALA A 39 -45.90 -5.59 4.67
C ALA A 39 -45.13 -6.91 4.79
N HIS A 40 -44.21 -6.97 5.76
CA HIS A 40 -43.45 -8.18 6.10
C HIS A 40 -43.72 -8.60 7.56
N PRO A 41 -43.78 -9.91 7.89
CA PRO A 41 -43.99 -10.38 9.27
C PRO A 41 -43.03 -9.74 10.28
N LYS A 42 -41.73 -9.70 9.96
CA LYS A 42 -40.71 -9.03 10.80
C LYS A 42 -40.95 -7.54 11.00
N ALA A 43 -41.41 -6.82 9.98
CA ALA A 43 -41.73 -5.40 10.12
C ALA A 43 -42.95 -5.18 11.05
N ARG A 44 -43.96 -6.05 10.95
CA ARG A 44 -45.13 -6.06 11.85
C ARG A 44 -44.74 -6.39 13.29
N ALA A 45 -43.85 -7.36 13.50
CA ALA A 45 -43.34 -7.71 14.82
C ALA A 45 -42.59 -6.54 15.48
N VAL A 46 -41.70 -5.88 14.73
CA VAL A 46 -41.00 -4.66 15.21
C VAL A 46 -42.00 -3.56 15.53
N LEU A 47 -43.00 -3.32 14.66
CA LEU A 47 -44.05 -2.32 14.93
C LEU A 47 -44.83 -2.65 16.22
N ALA A 48 -45.23 -3.91 16.40
CA ALA A 48 -45.97 -4.36 17.56
C ALA A 48 -45.17 -4.17 18.86
N TYR A 49 -43.86 -4.42 18.82
CA TYR A 49 -42.98 -4.17 19.97
C TYR A 49 -42.79 -2.68 20.23
N VAL A 50 -42.49 -1.87 19.20
CA VAL A 50 -42.28 -0.42 19.34
C VAL A 50 -43.52 0.28 19.90
N LYS A 51 -44.72 -0.19 19.53
CA LYS A 51 -46.00 0.29 20.08
C LYS A 51 -46.15 0.12 21.59
N LYS A 52 -45.41 -0.79 22.22
CA LYS A 52 -45.42 -0.97 23.68
C LYS A 52 -44.74 0.19 24.42
N LEU A 53 -43.91 0.97 23.72
CA LEU A 53 -43.13 2.08 24.30
C LEU A 53 -42.18 1.66 25.45
N THR A 54 -41.87 0.36 25.59
CA THR A 54 -41.03 -0.19 26.68
C THR A 54 -39.55 -0.28 26.34
N LEU A 55 -39.17 -0.12 25.07
CA LEU A 55 -37.81 -0.37 24.59
C LEU A 55 -36.68 0.21 25.48
N ARG A 56 -36.82 1.46 25.93
CA ARG A 56 -35.80 2.09 26.77
C ARG A 56 -35.69 1.37 28.12
N GLY A 57 -36.82 1.06 28.74
CA GLY A 57 -36.88 0.30 29.99
C GLY A 57 -36.24 -1.07 29.82
N ASP A 58 -36.60 -1.77 28.75
CA ASP A 58 -36.10 -3.12 28.47
C ASP A 58 -34.56 -3.13 28.26
N LEU A 59 -34.00 -2.12 27.58
CA LEU A 59 -32.55 -1.98 27.40
C LEU A 59 -31.80 -1.63 28.70
N ILE A 60 -32.42 -0.85 29.58
CA ILE A 60 -31.85 -0.52 30.90
C ILE A 60 -31.86 -1.78 31.77
N GLN A 61 -32.99 -2.51 31.80
CA GLN A 61 -33.12 -3.75 32.55
C GLN A 61 -32.11 -4.82 32.09
N ALA A 62 -31.84 -4.88 30.79
CA ALA A 62 -30.83 -5.78 30.21
C ALA A 62 -29.37 -5.31 30.40
N ASN A 63 -29.12 -4.21 31.12
CA ASN A 63 -27.80 -3.61 31.31
C ASN A 63 -27.06 -3.26 29.99
N VAL A 64 -27.80 -3.03 28.91
CA VAL A 64 -27.26 -2.59 27.61
C VAL A 64 -27.13 -1.07 27.56
N PHE A 65 -27.96 -0.35 28.32
CA PHE A 65 -28.00 1.10 28.36
C PHE A 65 -27.73 1.64 29.78
N PRO A 66 -26.92 2.71 29.95
CA PRO A 66 -26.30 3.56 28.93
C PRO A 66 -25.12 2.91 28.21
N LEU A 67 -25.03 3.13 26.89
CA LEU A 67 -23.92 2.65 26.09
C LEU A 67 -22.66 3.47 26.38
N ALA A 68 -21.56 2.81 26.74
CA ALA A 68 -20.26 3.44 26.94
C ALA A 68 -19.17 2.62 26.26
N PHE A 69 -18.17 3.28 25.67
CA PHE A 69 -16.98 2.61 25.14
C PHE A 69 -15.76 2.97 25.97
N THR A 70 -14.83 2.01 26.09
CA THR A 70 -13.55 2.21 26.76
C THR A 70 -12.50 2.51 25.70
N SER A 71 -11.85 3.68 25.80
CA SER A 71 -10.72 4.05 24.95
C SER A 71 -9.55 3.07 25.14
N LYS A 72 -8.61 3.01 24.18
CA LYS A 72 -7.32 2.30 24.32
C LYS A 72 -6.54 2.71 25.57
N LYS A 73 -6.82 3.89 26.14
CA LYS A 73 -6.25 4.41 27.39
C LYS A 73 -7.08 4.11 28.66
N GLY A 74 -8.09 3.23 28.58
CA GLY A 74 -8.91 2.81 29.73
C GLY A 74 -10.05 3.78 30.11
N GLN A 75 -10.18 4.93 29.47
CA GLN A 75 -11.22 5.91 29.78
C GLN A 75 -12.59 5.46 29.23
N LYS A 76 -13.60 5.36 30.10
CA LYS A 76 -14.99 5.09 29.71
C LYS A 76 -15.67 6.39 29.26
N THR A 77 -16.14 6.44 28.03
CA THR A 77 -16.90 7.56 27.48
C THR A 77 -18.32 7.12 27.17
N LYS A 78 -19.30 7.79 27.77
CA LYS A 78 -20.72 7.55 27.49
C LYS A 78 -21.03 8.02 26.07
N VAL A 79 -21.70 7.17 25.29
CA VAL A 79 -22.26 7.55 24.00
C VAL A 79 -23.53 8.34 24.25
N ALA A 80 -23.64 9.53 23.67
CA ALA A 80 -24.87 10.31 23.73
C ALA A 80 -26.03 9.46 23.19
N ASP A 81 -27.14 9.39 23.94
CA ASP A 81 -28.33 8.60 23.62
C ASP A 81 -28.68 8.76 22.13
N GLU A 82 -28.64 9.99 21.62
CA GLU A 82 -28.91 10.40 20.23
C GLU A 82 -28.17 9.66 19.12
N LYS A 83 -26.98 9.16 19.47
CA LYS A 83 -26.06 8.52 18.53
C LYS A 83 -26.20 7.00 18.58
N VAL A 84 -27.10 6.46 19.40
CA VAL A 84 -27.33 5.02 19.54
C VAL A 84 -28.30 4.53 18.47
N PHE A 85 -27.81 3.56 17.69
CA PHE A 85 -28.57 2.85 16.68
C PHE A 85 -28.86 1.43 17.17
N ILE A 86 -30.11 0.98 17.07
CA ILE A 86 -30.57 -0.34 17.50
C ILE A 86 -30.85 -1.17 16.26
N ARG A 87 -30.33 -2.40 16.19
CA ARG A 87 -30.66 -3.32 15.10
C ARG A 87 -31.48 -4.47 15.65
N TRP A 88 -32.60 -4.77 15.01
CA TRP A 88 -33.52 -5.82 15.45
C TRP A 88 -33.12 -7.16 14.85
N ARG A 89 -33.09 -8.18 15.70
CA ARG A 89 -33.23 -9.57 15.27
C ARG A 89 -34.64 -10.01 15.57
N VAL A 90 -35.30 -10.64 14.60
CA VAL A 90 -36.68 -11.10 14.72
C VAL A 90 -36.72 -12.56 14.26
N GLU A 91 -37.08 -13.43 15.19
CA GLU A 91 -37.23 -14.86 14.94
C GLU A 91 -38.63 -15.15 14.40
N GLU A 92 -38.69 -16.01 13.39
CA GLU A 92 -39.91 -16.41 12.69
C GLU A 92 -39.83 -17.93 12.50
N VAL A 93 -40.95 -18.63 12.71
CA VAL A 93 -40.99 -20.10 12.75
C VAL A 93 -40.52 -20.73 11.44
N GLU A 94 -40.88 -20.12 10.30
CA GLU A 94 -40.58 -20.64 8.96
C GLU A 94 -39.36 -19.97 8.30
N ASN A 95 -38.70 -19.03 8.99
CA ASN A 95 -37.59 -18.27 8.43
C ASN A 95 -36.40 -18.22 9.41
N PRO A 96 -35.34 -19.02 9.15
CA PRO A 96 -34.18 -19.11 10.05
C PRO A 96 -33.34 -17.83 10.09
N CYS A 97 -33.55 -16.87 9.19
CA CYS A 97 -32.78 -15.64 9.12
C CYS A 97 -33.24 -14.62 10.17
N SER A 98 -32.75 -14.68 11.40
CA SER A 98 -33.18 -13.71 12.43
C SER A 98 -32.72 -12.27 12.18
N GLY A 99 -31.63 -12.06 11.44
CA GLY A 99 -31.07 -10.74 11.17
C GLY A 99 -31.87 -9.95 10.13
N THR A 100 -32.55 -8.87 10.54
CA THR A 100 -33.33 -8.01 9.63
C THR A 100 -32.52 -7.40 8.47
N TRP A 101 -31.20 -7.26 8.63
CA TRP A 101 -30.31 -6.75 7.58
C TRP A 101 -29.72 -7.84 6.66
N GLN A 102 -30.04 -9.11 6.92
CA GLN A 102 -29.62 -10.29 6.16
C GLN A 102 -30.79 -10.90 5.38
N ASP A 103 -32.03 -10.63 5.81
CA ASP A 103 -33.24 -11.14 5.19
C ASP A 103 -33.54 -10.46 3.85
N SER A 104 -33.29 -11.17 2.75
CA SER A 104 -33.56 -10.71 1.38
C SER A 104 -35.04 -10.42 1.12
N GLY A 105 -35.96 -11.18 1.73
CA GLY A 105 -37.41 -10.99 1.60
C GLY A 105 -37.85 -9.68 2.25
N LEU A 106 -37.37 -9.41 3.48
CA LEU A 106 -37.61 -8.14 4.17
C LEU A 106 -37.00 -6.96 3.40
N ILE A 107 -35.79 -7.14 2.87
CA ILE A 107 -35.09 -6.14 2.04
C ILE A 107 -35.92 -5.79 0.80
N GLN A 108 -36.43 -6.80 0.09
CA GLN A 108 -37.23 -6.65 -1.12
C GLN A 108 -38.57 -5.98 -0.81
N SER A 109 -39.27 -6.44 0.22
CA SER A 109 -40.53 -5.86 0.71
C SER A 109 -40.39 -4.35 1.00
N TRP A 110 -39.29 -3.93 1.63
CA TRP A 110 -39.01 -2.51 1.84
C TRP A 110 -38.79 -1.74 0.54
N GLN A 111 -38.02 -2.32 -0.40
CA GLN A 111 -37.76 -1.68 -1.71
C GLN A 111 -39.05 -1.47 -2.50
N ASP A 112 -39.97 -2.43 -2.47
CA ASP A 112 -41.24 -2.33 -3.18
C ASP A 112 -42.17 -1.30 -2.52
N PHE A 113 -42.22 -1.26 -1.19
CA PHE A 113 -42.91 -0.20 -0.45
C PHE A 113 -42.38 1.20 -0.77
N ASP A 114 -41.05 1.37 -0.74
CA ASP A 114 -40.40 2.64 -1.03
C ASP A 114 -40.63 3.08 -2.49
N ARG A 115 -40.64 2.13 -3.44
CA ARG A 115 -40.94 2.41 -4.86
C ARG A 115 -42.39 2.86 -5.05
N ALA A 116 -43.35 2.21 -4.39
CA ALA A 116 -44.75 2.59 -4.46
C ALA A 116 -45.03 3.94 -3.77
N SER A 117 -44.32 4.23 -2.69
CA SER A 117 -44.52 5.44 -1.88
C SER A 117 -43.85 6.69 -2.47
N ASN A 118 -42.97 6.54 -3.46
CA ASN A 118 -42.22 7.66 -4.04
C ASN A 118 -42.27 7.64 -5.58
N PRO A 119 -42.99 8.57 -6.21
CA PRO A 119 -43.22 8.54 -7.65
C PRO A 119 -41.97 8.90 -8.47
N VAL A 120 -41.99 8.46 -9.74
CA VAL A 120 -41.04 8.87 -10.77
C VAL A 120 -41.19 10.37 -11.02
N ASN A 121 -40.07 11.09 -11.04
CA ASN A 121 -40.08 12.55 -11.14
C ASN A 121 -38.97 13.12 -12.03
N GLY A 122 -38.36 12.28 -12.88
CA GLY A 122 -37.35 12.72 -13.85
C GLY A 122 -36.72 11.56 -14.61
N ILE A 123 -35.71 11.87 -15.42
CA ILE A 123 -34.90 10.90 -16.17
C ILE A 123 -33.53 10.81 -15.51
N CYS A 124 -33.10 9.59 -15.21
CA CYS A 124 -31.76 9.34 -14.66
C CYS A 124 -30.72 9.40 -15.79
N MET A 125 -29.83 10.38 -15.74
CA MET A 125 -28.76 10.59 -16.74
C MET A 125 -27.77 9.42 -16.83
N VAL A 126 -27.59 8.65 -15.76
CA VAL A 126 -26.69 7.48 -15.75
C VAL A 126 -27.30 6.30 -16.50
N THR A 127 -28.61 6.12 -16.43
CA THR A 127 -29.30 4.94 -17.00
C THR A 127 -30.12 5.26 -18.25
N GLY A 128 -30.37 6.53 -18.55
CA GLY A 128 -31.25 7.00 -19.62
C GLY A 128 -32.75 6.70 -19.39
N ARG A 129 -33.14 6.23 -18.20
CA ARG A 129 -34.51 5.77 -17.91
C ARG A 129 -35.26 6.70 -16.97
N PRO A 130 -36.59 6.83 -17.09
CA PRO A 130 -37.42 7.49 -16.09
C PRO A 130 -37.25 6.85 -14.72
N GLY A 131 -37.11 7.66 -13.67
CA GLY A 131 -36.97 7.19 -12.30
C GLY A 131 -37.11 8.30 -11.26
N ARG A 132 -37.10 7.92 -9.97
CA ARG A 132 -37.00 8.87 -8.87
C ARG A 132 -35.60 9.47 -8.84
N ILE A 133 -35.47 10.78 -9.01
CA ILE A 133 -34.19 11.48 -8.92
C ILE A 133 -33.74 11.59 -7.47
N ALA A 134 -32.47 11.28 -7.22
CA ALA A 134 -31.88 11.34 -5.90
C ALA A 134 -31.71 12.80 -5.46
N LYS A 135 -32.28 13.14 -4.29
CA LYS A 135 -32.04 14.46 -3.66
C LYS A 135 -30.69 14.53 -2.94
N LYS A 136 -30.17 13.38 -2.48
CA LYS A 136 -28.90 13.28 -1.74
C LYS A 136 -28.16 12.01 -2.17
N HIS A 137 -26.86 12.13 -2.36
CA HIS A 137 -25.98 11.00 -2.62
C HIS A 137 -25.35 10.47 -1.33
N ALA A 138 -24.85 9.24 -1.42
CA ALA A 138 -24.33 8.52 -0.27
C ALA A 138 -23.06 9.18 0.29
N ARG A 139 -23.01 9.28 1.61
CA ARG A 139 -21.79 9.52 2.40
C ARG A 139 -21.22 8.19 2.90
N PHE A 140 -20.09 8.22 3.60
CA PHE A 140 -19.44 7.05 4.18
C PHE A 140 -18.99 6.02 3.11
N VAL A 141 -18.43 6.50 1.99
CA VAL A 141 -18.01 5.63 0.89
C VAL A 141 -16.71 4.90 1.26
N ARG A 142 -15.72 5.61 1.80
CA ARG A 142 -14.41 5.02 2.15
C ARG A 142 -14.45 4.24 3.47
N TYR A 143 -15.07 4.81 4.51
CA TYR A 143 -15.18 4.17 5.83
C TYR A 143 -16.37 4.70 6.68
N PRO A 144 -16.78 3.98 7.74
CA PRO A 144 -17.79 4.47 8.68
C PRO A 144 -17.28 5.68 9.46
N GLY A 145 -17.81 6.87 9.16
CA GLY A 145 -17.36 8.14 9.75
C GLY A 145 -16.98 9.20 8.71
N ASP A 146 -16.68 8.77 7.49
CA ASP A 146 -16.37 9.63 6.35
C ASP A 146 -17.59 10.46 5.87
N GLY A 147 -17.58 11.76 6.14
CA GLY A 147 -18.61 12.69 5.68
C GLY A 147 -18.55 13.01 4.17
N GLY A 148 -17.47 12.63 3.49
CA GLY A 148 -17.22 12.90 2.08
C GLY A 148 -18.28 12.31 1.16
N LYS A 149 -18.68 13.08 0.15
CA LYS A 149 -19.55 12.65 -0.94
C LYS A 149 -18.83 12.83 -2.27
N LEU A 150 -18.98 11.83 -3.14
CA LEU A 150 -18.46 11.87 -4.52
C LEU A 150 -19.30 12.83 -5.38
N ILE A 151 -20.62 12.80 -5.20
CA ILE A 151 -21.56 13.73 -5.83
C ILE A 151 -22.21 14.55 -4.72
N SER A 152 -22.02 15.86 -4.74
CA SER A 152 -22.58 16.75 -3.72
C SER A 152 -23.15 18.04 -4.34
N THR A 153 -24.35 18.39 -3.91
CA THR A 153 -24.97 19.71 -4.12
C THR A 153 -25.18 20.36 -2.77
N ASN A 154 -24.55 21.51 -2.55
CA ASN A 154 -24.71 22.28 -1.31
C ASN A 154 -24.44 23.78 -1.47
N ASP A 155 -24.44 24.29 -2.70
CA ASP A 155 -24.02 25.66 -2.97
C ASP A 155 -25.25 26.56 -3.20
N THR A 156 -25.84 27.04 -2.10
CA THR A 156 -26.97 27.96 -2.15
C THR A 156 -26.55 29.43 -2.13
N ASP A 157 -25.30 29.73 -1.78
CA ASP A 157 -24.81 31.08 -1.53
C ASP A 157 -23.33 31.19 -1.95
N GLY A 158 -23.08 31.82 -3.11
CA GLY A 158 -21.73 32.16 -3.59
C GLY A 158 -21.40 31.65 -5.00
N TYR A 159 -21.32 32.56 -5.97
CA TYR A 159 -20.52 32.59 -7.22
C TYR A 159 -20.11 31.34 -8.04
N THR A 160 -20.61 30.12 -7.83
CA THR A 160 -20.23 28.93 -8.65
C THR A 160 -21.17 28.63 -9.81
N PHE A 161 -22.31 29.31 -9.94
CA PHE A 161 -23.16 29.19 -11.13
C PHE A 161 -23.47 30.55 -11.76
N ARG A 162 -22.82 30.85 -12.89
CA ARG A 162 -23.11 32.02 -13.75
C ARG A 162 -24.12 31.71 -14.88
N GLY A 163 -24.87 30.61 -14.78
CA GLY A 163 -25.90 30.22 -15.75
C GLY A 163 -27.33 30.40 -15.21
N ARG A 164 -28.30 30.48 -16.13
CA ARG A 164 -29.75 30.69 -15.88
C ARG A 164 -30.46 29.44 -15.33
N PHE A 165 -29.92 28.76 -14.33
CA PHE A 165 -30.67 27.67 -13.72
C PHE A 165 -31.85 28.24 -12.93
N THR A 166 -33.06 27.74 -13.21
CA THR A 166 -34.31 28.21 -12.59
C THR A 166 -34.65 27.43 -11.31
N ASP A 167 -33.71 26.63 -10.80
CA ASP A 167 -33.92 25.79 -9.63
C ASP A 167 -34.08 26.64 -8.36
N GLY A 168 -35.15 26.41 -7.60
CA GLY A 168 -35.35 27.03 -6.28
C GLY A 168 -34.54 26.33 -5.17
N LYS A 169 -34.56 26.90 -3.96
CA LYS A 169 -33.82 26.36 -2.78
C LYS A 169 -34.15 24.90 -2.44
N ASP A 170 -35.39 24.47 -2.70
CA ASP A 170 -35.87 23.10 -2.42
C ASP A 170 -35.67 22.12 -3.59
N ASP A 171 -35.31 22.63 -4.77
CA ASP A 171 -35.16 21.89 -6.03
C ASP A 171 -33.78 22.09 -6.68
N TYR A 172 -32.82 22.60 -5.89
CA TYR A 172 -31.47 22.98 -6.31
C TYR A 172 -30.66 21.81 -6.89
N GLY A 173 -30.05 22.05 -8.05
CA GLY A 173 -29.09 21.15 -8.69
C GLY A 173 -29.71 20.14 -9.66
N LYS A 174 -31.04 20.11 -9.81
CA LYS A 174 -31.73 19.25 -10.79
C LYS A 174 -31.31 19.55 -12.23
N GLN A 175 -31.01 20.82 -12.52
CA GLN A 175 -30.55 21.23 -13.86
C GLN A 175 -29.06 20.98 -14.08
N ALA A 176 -28.26 20.86 -13.01
CA ALA A 176 -26.84 20.55 -13.09
C ALA A 176 -26.60 19.05 -13.32
N TYR A 177 -27.34 18.19 -12.61
CA TYR A 177 -27.34 16.75 -12.84
C TYR A 177 -28.65 16.11 -12.36
N ALA A 178 -29.04 15.01 -13.00
CA ALA A 178 -30.17 14.19 -12.59
C ALA A 178 -29.76 12.72 -12.49
N VAL A 179 -29.36 12.27 -11.30
CA VAL A 179 -29.01 10.86 -11.07
C VAL A 179 -30.15 10.18 -10.31
N GLY A 180 -30.62 9.05 -10.83
CA GLY A 180 -31.68 8.26 -10.20
C GLY A 180 -31.27 7.71 -8.83
N PHE A 181 -32.22 7.64 -7.91
CA PHE A 181 -32.03 7.13 -6.54
C PHE A 181 -31.44 5.71 -6.55
N ASP A 182 -31.99 4.81 -7.37
CA ASP A 182 -31.52 3.43 -7.42
C ASP A 182 -30.10 3.34 -7.97
N ALA A 183 -29.81 4.11 -9.03
CA ALA A 183 -28.47 4.15 -9.64
C ALA A 183 -27.42 4.64 -8.65
N THR A 184 -27.67 5.76 -7.95
CA THR A 184 -26.72 6.27 -6.96
C THR A 184 -26.55 5.31 -5.78
N GLN A 185 -27.61 4.66 -5.31
CA GLN A 185 -27.51 3.72 -4.19
C GLN A 185 -26.70 2.50 -4.59
N LYS A 186 -27.00 1.87 -5.74
CA LYS A 186 -26.27 0.70 -6.23
C LYS A 186 -24.79 1.00 -6.45
N ALA A 187 -24.47 2.09 -7.16
CA ALA A 187 -23.09 2.47 -7.46
C ALA A 187 -22.26 2.72 -6.19
N HIS A 188 -22.76 3.53 -5.26
CA HIS A 188 -22.01 3.85 -4.04
C HIS A 188 -21.92 2.65 -3.07
N ASN A 189 -22.94 1.77 -3.04
CA ASN A 189 -22.88 0.54 -2.26
C ASN A 189 -21.88 -0.47 -2.83
N ALA A 190 -21.82 -0.59 -4.17
CA ALA A 190 -20.82 -1.41 -4.85
C ALA A 190 -19.41 -0.90 -4.57
N LEU A 191 -19.17 0.41 -4.72
CA LEU A 191 -17.88 1.03 -4.43
C LEU A 191 -17.46 0.83 -2.97
N ARG A 192 -18.37 1.03 -2.01
CA ARG A 192 -18.10 0.76 -0.58
C ARG A 192 -17.71 -0.70 -0.34
N TRP A 193 -18.39 -1.63 -1.00
CA TRP A 193 -18.09 -3.05 -0.89
C TRP A 193 -16.72 -3.38 -1.49
N LEU A 194 -16.40 -2.85 -2.68
CA LEU A 194 -15.09 -3.02 -3.34
C LEU A 194 -13.96 -2.50 -2.44
N ILE A 195 -14.07 -1.26 -1.96
CA ILE A 195 -13.06 -0.66 -1.05
C ILE A 195 -12.90 -1.50 0.22
N SER A 196 -13.99 -2.00 0.80
CA SER A 196 -13.93 -2.81 2.02
C SER A 196 -13.33 -4.21 1.78
N ARG A 197 -13.51 -4.76 0.58
CA ARG A 197 -13.07 -6.12 0.22
C ARG A 197 -11.60 -6.16 -0.19
N GLN A 198 -11.17 -5.19 -1.01
CA GLN A 198 -9.88 -5.24 -1.69
C GLN A 198 -9.24 -3.86 -1.89
N GLY A 199 -9.76 -2.81 -1.26
CA GLY A 199 -9.19 -1.47 -1.36
C GLY A 199 -8.06 -1.24 -0.35
N TYR A 200 -7.01 -0.57 -0.79
CA TYR A 200 -6.05 0.10 0.08
C TYR A 200 -6.73 1.32 0.72
N ARG A 201 -6.54 1.52 2.03
CA ARG A 201 -7.12 2.63 2.78
C ARG A 201 -6.08 3.26 3.65
N ASN A 202 -6.02 4.58 3.61
CA ASN A 202 -5.07 5.36 4.36
C ASN A 202 -5.64 6.74 4.71
N ASP A 203 -6.23 6.84 5.90
CA ASP A 203 -6.99 8.00 6.37
C ASP A 203 -8.09 8.42 5.37
N PHE A 204 -7.95 9.57 4.72
CA PHE A 204 -8.88 10.04 3.68
C PHE A 204 -8.61 9.45 2.29
N GLN A 205 -7.52 8.74 2.04
CA GLN A 205 -7.28 8.13 0.73
C GLN A 205 -7.82 6.69 0.68
N ALA A 206 -8.49 6.33 -0.42
CA ALA A 206 -8.83 4.95 -0.73
C ALA A 206 -8.47 4.64 -2.19
N ILE A 207 -7.76 3.55 -2.42
CA ILE A 207 -7.36 3.09 -3.75
C ILE A 207 -7.92 1.68 -3.95
N VAL A 208 -8.57 1.43 -5.07
CA VAL A 208 -9.17 0.12 -5.36
C VAL A 208 -9.05 -0.20 -6.85
N SER A 209 -8.72 -1.45 -7.15
CA SER A 209 -8.76 -2.02 -8.49
C SER A 209 -9.75 -3.18 -8.54
N TRP A 210 -10.49 -3.36 -9.63
CA TRP A 210 -11.37 -4.52 -9.83
C TRP A 210 -11.56 -4.85 -11.31
N ALA A 211 -11.74 -6.14 -11.60
CA ALA A 211 -12.20 -6.62 -12.89
C ALA A 211 -13.73 -6.53 -12.92
N VAL A 212 -14.33 -6.17 -14.05
CA VAL A 212 -15.79 -5.97 -14.17
C VAL A 212 -16.59 -7.23 -13.79
N SER A 213 -16.06 -8.43 -14.06
CA SER A 213 -16.60 -9.74 -13.68
C SER A 213 -16.51 -10.03 -12.17
N GLY A 214 -15.66 -9.31 -11.44
CA GLY A 214 -15.33 -9.58 -10.04
C GLY A 214 -14.25 -10.65 -9.84
N ALA A 215 -13.55 -11.05 -10.89
CA ALA A 215 -12.37 -11.90 -10.81
C ALA A 215 -11.26 -11.27 -9.95
N PRO A 216 -10.44 -12.09 -9.25
CA PRO A 216 -9.38 -11.58 -8.38
C PRO A 216 -8.26 -10.91 -9.19
N LEU A 217 -7.73 -9.81 -8.67
CA LEU A 217 -6.61 -9.07 -9.27
C LEU A 217 -5.45 -8.91 -8.27
N PRO A 218 -4.21 -8.76 -8.77
CA PRO A 218 -3.12 -8.27 -7.95
C PRO A 218 -3.39 -6.83 -7.48
N ASP A 219 -3.04 -6.55 -6.23
CA ASP A 219 -3.15 -5.20 -5.66
C ASP A 219 -1.94 -4.36 -6.08
N PRO A 220 -2.13 -3.24 -6.82
CA PRO A 220 -1.03 -2.42 -7.32
C PRO A 220 -0.24 -1.69 -6.23
N ILE A 221 -0.76 -1.60 -5.00
CA ILE A 221 -0.11 -0.89 -3.89
C ILE A 221 0.77 -1.81 -3.03
N LYS A 222 0.75 -3.13 -3.26
CA LYS A 222 1.54 -4.08 -2.47
C LYS A 222 3.00 -4.12 -2.93
N ASN A 223 3.90 -4.42 -1.99
CA ASN A 223 5.26 -4.84 -2.33
C ASN A 223 5.23 -6.26 -2.93
N SER A 224 6.36 -6.70 -3.48
CA SER A 224 6.42 -8.03 -4.12
C SER A 224 6.24 -9.20 -3.16
N PHE A 225 6.67 -9.05 -1.89
CA PHE A 225 6.51 -10.09 -0.88
C PHE A 225 5.04 -10.36 -0.58
N ASP A 226 4.27 -9.29 -0.34
CA ASP A 226 2.83 -9.34 -0.06
C ASP A 226 2.01 -9.74 -1.29
N LEU A 227 2.47 -9.37 -2.49
CA LEU A 227 1.84 -9.76 -3.76
C LEU A 227 1.93 -11.28 -3.99
N LEU A 228 3.10 -11.85 -3.74
CA LEU A 228 3.40 -13.26 -3.95
C LEU A 228 2.78 -14.17 -2.87
N GLY A 229 2.28 -13.60 -1.77
CA GLY A 229 1.68 -14.36 -0.67
C GLY A 229 2.67 -15.32 -0.03
N ILE A 230 3.94 -14.90 0.09
CA ILE A 230 4.99 -15.75 0.67
C ILE A 230 4.75 -15.86 2.17
N ASP A 231 4.34 -17.03 2.65
CA ASP A 231 4.27 -17.30 4.08
C ASP A 231 5.68 -17.29 4.67
N GLY A 232 5.82 -16.78 5.91
CA GLY A 232 7.12 -16.69 6.59
C GLY A 232 7.85 -18.02 6.76
N SER A 233 7.17 -19.16 6.57
CA SER A 233 7.74 -20.51 6.55
C SER A 233 8.55 -20.82 5.28
N ASP A 234 8.25 -20.20 4.14
CA ASP A 234 9.04 -20.34 2.89
C ASP A 234 10.40 -19.62 2.97
N ILE A 235 10.55 -18.71 3.93
CA ILE A 235 11.80 -17.97 4.19
C ILE A 235 12.87 -18.91 4.78
N GLN A 236 12.48 -19.97 5.50
CA GLN A 236 13.43 -20.95 6.04
C GLN A 236 13.98 -21.91 4.97
N ALA A 237 13.20 -22.16 3.89
CA ALA A 237 13.61 -23.03 2.80
C ALA A 237 14.45 -22.33 1.71
N SER A 238 14.48 -20.99 1.70
CA SER A 238 15.11 -20.17 0.64
C SER A 238 16.42 -19.50 1.07
N THR A 239 17.17 -20.14 1.97
CA THR A 239 18.55 -19.75 2.32
C THR A 239 19.60 -20.22 1.30
N ALA A 240 19.17 -20.70 0.12
CA ALA A 240 20.05 -20.96 -1.01
C ALA A 240 20.21 -19.65 -1.82
N PHE A 241 21.38 -19.02 -1.70
CA PHE A 241 21.61 -17.62 -2.10
C PHE A 241 22.22 -17.43 -3.49
N ALA A 242 22.41 -18.50 -4.28
CA ALA A 242 22.88 -18.42 -5.66
C ALA A 242 21.74 -18.74 -6.66
N SER A 243 21.04 -17.69 -7.11
CA SER A 243 20.04 -17.59 -8.22
C SER A 243 18.74 -16.84 -7.85
N THR A 244 18.82 -15.95 -6.84
CA THR A 244 17.66 -15.22 -6.29
C THR A 244 16.88 -14.41 -7.33
N ASP A 245 17.54 -13.87 -8.35
CA ASP A 245 16.92 -13.03 -9.39
C ASP A 245 16.02 -13.86 -10.32
N GLN A 246 16.53 -15.01 -10.77
CA GLN A 246 15.78 -15.92 -11.64
C GLN A 246 14.64 -16.59 -10.88
N HIS A 247 14.87 -16.99 -9.62
CA HIS A 247 13.79 -17.51 -8.76
C HIS A 247 12.70 -16.47 -8.53
N PHE A 248 13.05 -15.22 -8.25
CA PHE A 248 12.07 -14.15 -8.11
C PHE A 248 11.28 -13.95 -9.42
N ALA A 249 11.97 -13.83 -10.56
CA ALA A 249 11.33 -13.63 -11.86
C ALA A 249 10.37 -14.78 -12.20
N LEU A 250 10.76 -16.04 -11.96
CA LEU A 250 9.90 -17.21 -12.18
C LEU A 250 8.68 -17.20 -11.24
N ARG A 251 8.87 -16.87 -9.96
CA ARG A 251 7.76 -16.78 -8.98
C ARG A 251 6.78 -15.67 -9.35
N LEU A 252 7.28 -14.51 -9.76
CA LEU A 252 6.47 -13.39 -10.22
C LEU A 252 5.66 -13.78 -11.45
N LYS A 253 6.30 -14.33 -12.48
CA LYS A 253 5.62 -14.82 -13.69
C LYS A 253 4.55 -15.85 -13.36
N LYS A 254 4.84 -16.81 -12.47
CA LYS A 254 3.86 -17.82 -12.03
C LYS A 254 2.68 -17.19 -11.29
N ALA A 255 2.92 -16.23 -10.40
CA ALA A 255 1.86 -15.53 -9.68
C ALA A 255 0.97 -14.74 -10.63
N ILE A 256 1.56 -13.96 -11.54
CA ILE A 256 0.83 -13.18 -12.55
C ILE A 256 0.05 -14.10 -13.49
N ALA A 257 0.64 -15.21 -13.96
CA ALA A 257 -0.05 -16.22 -14.75
C ALA A 257 -1.23 -16.87 -13.98
N GLY A 258 -1.10 -17.04 -12.66
CA GLY A 258 -2.18 -17.53 -11.81
C GLY A 258 -3.40 -16.59 -11.74
N TYR A 259 -3.18 -15.28 -11.81
CA TYR A 259 -4.26 -14.30 -12.02
C TYR A 259 -4.79 -14.37 -13.45
N GLY A 260 -3.91 -14.39 -14.46
CA GLY A 260 -4.27 -14.47 -15.87
C GLY A 260 -5.11 -15.69 -16.23
N ALA A 261 -4.92 -16.83 -15.55
CA ALA A 261 -5.74 -18.03 -15.75
C ALA A 261 -7.21 -17.87 -15.29
N LYS A 262 -7.51 -16.87 -14.45
CA LYS A 262 -8.84 -16.59 -13.90
C LYS A 262 -9.51 -15.37 -14.53
N LEU A 263 -8.80 -14.65 -15.41
CA LEU A 263 -9.23 -13.40 -16.01
C LEU A 263 -9.31 -13.57 -17.53
N ASP A 264 -10.39 -13.08 -18.15
CA ASP A 264 -10.40 -12.96 -19.61
C ASP A 264 -9.43 -11.82 -20.00
N PRO A 265 -8.42 -12.06 -20.87
CA PRO A 265 -7.45 -11.06 -21.31
C PRO A 265 -8.04 -9.77 -21.89
N LYS A 266 -9.28 -9.81 -22.40
CA LYS A 266 -10.01 -8.68 -23.01
C LYS A 266 -10.98 -7.99 -22.05
N GLU A 267 -11.12 -8.50 -20.84
CA GLU A 267 -11.94 -7.91 -19.80
C GLU A 267 -11.39 -6.55 -19.36
N ASP A 268 -12.29 -5.64 -19.03
CA ASP A 268 -11.94 -4.34 -18.48
C ASP A 268 -11.62 -4.44 -16.98
N VAL A 269 -10.49 -3.87 -16.61
CA VAL A 269 -10.06 -3.64 -15.24
C VAL A 269 -10.13 -2.14 -14.97
N VAL A 270 -10.75 -1.78 -13.85
CA VAL A 270 -10.84 -0.40 -13.38
C VAL A 270 -9.90 -0.22 -12.20
N VAL A 271 -9.11 0.85 -12.21
CA VAL A 271 -8.29 1.31 -11.09
C VAL A 271 -8.73 2.71 -10.71
N MET A 272 -9.09 2.91 -9.45
CA MET A 272 -9.65 4.16 -8.95
C MET A 272 -9.00 4.56 -7.62
N SER A 273 -8.56 5.82 -7.53
CA SER A 273 -8.17 6.47 -6.28
C SER A 273 -9.20 7.53 -5.90
N LEU A 274 -9.56 7.57 -4.62
CA LEU A 274 -10.46 8.53 -4.01
C LEU A 274 -9.74 9.26 -2.90
N ASP A 275 -9.78 10.59 -2.93
CA ASP A 275 -9.21 11.43 -1.88
C ASP A 275 -10.13 12.60 -1.52
N SER A 276 -9.90 13.23 -0.36
CA SER A 276 -10.58 14.44 0.07
C SER A 276 -9.59 15.51 0.48
N ALA A 277 -9.49 16.57 -0.32
CA ALA A 277 -8.77 17.78 0.08
C ALA A 277 -9.54 18.58 1.16
N THR A 278 -10.87 18.48 1.20
CA THR A 278 -11.74 19.20 2.16
C THR A 278 -12.76 18.28 2.85
N PRO A 279 -13.15 18.57 4.11
CA PRO A 279 -14.22 17.82 4.77
C PRO A 279 -15.54 17.91 3.99
N GLY A 280 -16.14 16.75 3.70
CA GLY A 280 -17.47 16.66 3.09
C GLY A 280 -17.51 16.51 1.57
N ARG A 281 -16.41 16.78 0.85
CA ARG A 281 -16.28 16.53 -0.61
C ARG A 281 -15.20 15.49 -0.88
N MET A 282 -15.46 14.60 -1.83
CA MET A 282 -14.54 13.54 -2.25
C MET A 282 -14.30 13.69 -3.75
N ALA A 283 -13.04 13.58 -4.16
CA ALA A 283 -12.62 13.61 -5.56
C ALA A 283 -12.12 12.23 -5.98
N ILE A 284 -12.33 11.90 -7.26
CA ILE A 284 -11.60 10.82 -7.92
C ILE A 284 -10.27 11.42 -8.33
N SER A 285 -9.21 11.05 -7.64
CA SER A 285 -7.88 11.62 -7.85
C SER A 285 -7.09 10.87 -8.93
N PHE A 286 -7.44 9.61 -9.17
CA PHE A 286 -6.92 8.81 -10.27
C PHE A 286 -8.00 7.86 -10.79
N TYR A 287 -8.11 7.73 -12.11
CA TYR A 287 -9.03 6.78 -12.76
C TYR A 287 -8.40 6.23 -14.04
N ARG A 288 -8.34 4.92 -14.15
CA ARG A 288 -7.96 4.20 -15.38
C ARG A 288 -8.86 3.01 -15.59
N GLU A 289 -9.18 2.79 -16.86
CA GLU A 289 -9.81 1.60 -17.38
C GLU A 289 -8.89 1.04 -18.46
N LEU A 290 -8.52 -0.23 -18.32
CA LEU A 290 -7.57 -0.89 -19.20
C LEU A 290 -7.87 -2.38 -19.28
N LYS A 291 -7.38 -3.04 -20.31
CA LYS A 291 -7.55 -4.48 -20.46
C LYS A 291 -6.80 -5.23 -19.36
N SER A 292 -7.36 -6.35 -18.91
CA SER A 292 -6.77 -7.18 -17.86
C SER A 292 -5.36 -7.65 -18.24
N SER A 293 -5.14 -7.97 -19.52
CA SER A 293 -3.82 -8.30 -20.07
C SER A 293 -2.81 -7.16 -19.89
N ASP A 294 -3.18 -5.93 -20.26
CA ASP A 294 -2.36 -4.75 -20.05
C ASP A 294 -2.10 -4.48 -18.57
N PHE A 295 -3.13 -4.60 -17.72
CA PHE A 295 -2.99 -4.41 -16.28
C PHE A 295 -1.98 -5.37 -15.67
N LEU A 296 -2.10 -6.67 -15.96
CA LEU A 296 -1.20 -7.70 -15.45
C LEU A 296 0.23 -7.48 -15.96
N ALA A 297 0.40 -7.14 -17.24
CA ALA A 297 1.71 -6.86 -17.82
C ALA A 297 2.38 -5.63 -17.18
N ARG A 298 1.62 -4.57 -16.88
CA ARG A 298 2.14 -3.36 -16.25
C ARG A 298 2.54 -3.60 -14.78
N VAL A 299 1.75 -4.38 -14.05
CA VAL A 299 2.11 -4.82 -12.69
C VAL A 299 3.38 -5.67 -12.72
N GLU A 300 3.48 -6.67 -13.61
CA GLU A 300 4.69 -7.48 -13.76
C GLU A 300 5.93 -6.61 -14.12
N THR A 301 5.75 -5.65 -15.02
CA THR A 301 6.80 -4.72 -15.43
C THR A 301 7.28 -3.88 -14.25
N TRP A 302 6.38 -3.31 -13.45
CA TRP A 302 6.74 -2.57 -12.24
C TRP A 302 7.58 -3.41 -11.27
N HIS A 303 7.08 -4.61 -10.95
CA HIS A 303 7.72 -5.49 -9.97
C HIS A 303 9.07 -6.02 -10.46
N THR A 304 9.22 -6.28 -11.76
CA THR A 304 10.51 -6.68 -12.37
C THR A 304 11.49 -5.51 -12.43
N ARG A 305 11.03 -4.34 -12.90
CA ARG A 305 11.86 -3.15 -13.10
C ARG A 305 12.49 -2.68 -11.80
N TYR A 306 11.69 -2.55 -10.75
CA TYR A 306 12.11 -2.07 -9.44
C TYR A 306 12.51 -3.21 -8.48
N ALA A 307 12.73 -4.43 -8.99
CA ALA A 307 13.23 -5.54 -8.17
C ALA A 307 14.64 -5.27 -7.65
N TRP A 308 14.80 -5.38 -6.33
CA TRP A 308 16.09 -5.35 -5.64
C TRP A 308 16.00 -6.11 -4.31
N TYR A 309 17.15 -6.35 -3.67
CA TYR A 309 17.21 -6.88 -2.31
C TYR A 309 16.60 -5.91 -1.30
N GLN A 310 15.58 -6.36 -0.58
CA GLN A 310 14.85 -5.63 0.45
C GLN A 310 15.09 -6.24 1.82
N ASN A 311 15.37 -5.40 2.82
CA ASN A 311 15.57 -5.81 4.21
C ASN A 311 14.70 -4.94 5.13
N TYR A 312 13.52 -5.43 5.46
CA TYR A 312 12.51 -4.74 6.27
C TYR A 312 12.60 -5.12 7.76
N GLY A 313 13.58 -5.95 8.14
CA GLY A 313 13.78 -6.41 9.51
C GLY A 313 14.12 -7.90 9.59
N LYS A 314 13.94 -8.49 10.78
CA LYS A 314 14.29 -9.90 11.02
C LYS A 314 13.41 -10.89 10.26
N GLU A 315 12.13 -10.57 10.07
CA GLU A 315 11.12 -11.49 9.54
C GLU A 315 10.76 -11.22 8.08
N THR A 316 11.28 -10.14 7.49
CA THR A 316 10.87 -9.68 6.15
C THR A 316 12.10 -9.28 5.35
N ARG A 317 12.71 -10.26 4.69
CA ARG A 317 13.81 -10.07 3.73
C ARG A 317 13.43 -10.77 2.44
N PHE A 318 13.49 -10.05 1.33
CA PHE A 318 13.01 -10.57 0.05
C PHE A 318 13.70 -9.87 -1.13
N VAL A 319 13.59 -10.45 -2.31
CA VAL A 319 13.89 -9.76 -3.57
C VAL A 319 12.58 -9.29 -4.18
N GLY A 320 12.53 -8.02 -4.59
CA GLY A 320 11.40 -7.47 -5.32
C GLY A 320 11.27 -5.96 -5.17
N ALA A 321 10.23 -5.42 -5.82
CA ALA A 321 9.85 -4.02 -5.73
C ALA A 321 9.21 -3.68 -4.37
N PRO A 322 9.52 -2.49 -3.80
CA PRO A 322 8.91 -1.98 -2.58
C PRO A 322 7.48 -1.44 -2.82
N ALA A 323 6.70 -1.31 -1.76
CA ALA A 323 5.35 -0.76 -1.85
C ALA A 323 5.39 0.78 -1.97
N PRO A 324 4.44 1.44 -2.66
CA PRO A 324 4.35 2.90 -2.71
C PRO A 324 4.36 3.61 -1.34
N PRO A 325 3.66 3.11 -0.29
CA PRO A 325 3.75 3.71 1.04
C PRO A 325 5.14 3.60 1.67
N ASP A 326 5.88 2.51 1.39
CA ASP A 326 7.26 2.35 1.86
C ASP A 326 8.21 3.32 1.14
N ILE A 327 7.99 3.55 -0.16
CA ILE A 327 8.73 4.57 -0.92
C ILE A 327 8.53 5.96 -0.30
N ALA A 328 7.29 6.30 0.08
CA ALA A 328 6.98 7.56 0.74
C ALA A 328 7.69 7.67 2.11
N GLU A 329 7.64 6.62 2.94
CA GLU A 329 8.37 6.56 4.21
C GLU A 329 9.89 6.66 4.00
N ALA A 330 10.43 6.01 2.98
CA ALA A 330 11.86 6.04 2.67
C ALA A 330 12.32 7.41 2.12
N ALA A 331 11.43 8.19 1.49
CA ALA A 331 11.75 9.52 1.01
C ALA A 331 11.70 10.56 2.16
N PHE A 332 10.62 10.53 2.96
CA PHE A 332 10.29 11.62 3.88
C PHE A 332 10.38 11.22 5.37
N GLY A 333 10.28 9.94 5.69
CA GLY A 333 10.51 9.37 7.00
C GLY A 333 9.29 8.83 7.72
N ARG A 334 9.50 8.29 8.91
CA ARG A 334 8.43 7.69 9.72
C ARG A 334 7.38 8.66 10.22
N ARG A 335 7.80 9.85 10.62
CA ARG A 335 6.91 10.91 11.11
C ARG A 335 6.33 11.72 9.95
N LEU A 336 6.03 11.04 8.85
CA LEU A 336 5.43 11.62 7.66
C LEU A 336 3.97 11.96 7.91
N ASP A 337 3.59 13.20 7.58
CA ASP A 337 2.19 13.60 7.56
C ASP A 337 1.40 12.74 6.57
N GLU A 338 0.21 12.31 6.96
CA GLU A 338 -0.59 11.37 6.19
C GLU A 338 -0.98 11.93 4.82
N LYS A 339 -1.14 13.27 4.72
CA LYS A 339 -1.41 13.94 3.45
C LYS A 339 -0.24 13.81 2.48
N LEU A 340 0.99 13.99 2.96
CA LEU A 340 2.17 13.86 2.11
C LEU A 340 2.40 12.39 1.72
N ARG A 341 2.09 11.43 2.61
CA ARG A 341 2.06 9.99 2.28
C ARG A 341 1.07 9.72 1.15
N ASN A 342 -0.17 10.18 1.29
CA ASN A 342 -1.24 9.98 0.31
C ASN A 342 -0.90 10.60 -1.05
N ALA A 343 -0.41 11.84 -1.06
CA ALA A 343 0.03 12.52 -2.27
C ALA A 343 1.17 11.76 -2.97
N THR A 344 2.10 11.18 -2.21
CA THR A 344 3.21 10.41 -2.78
C THR A 344 2.74 9.08 -3.36
N VAL A 345 1.86 8.36 -2.66
CA VAL A 345 1.25 7.12 -3.17
C VAL A 345 0.47 7.39 -4.46
N GLU A 346 -0.28 8.49 -4.50
CA GLU A 346 -1.01 8.91 -5.69
C GLU A 346 -0.09 9.23 -6.88
N ARG A 347 1.05 9.90 -6.63
CA ARG A 347 2.07 10.16 -7.68
C ARG A 347 2.68 8.88 -8.25
N LEU A 348 2.70 7.79 -7.49
CA LEU A 348 3.25 6.50 -7.92
C LEU A 348 2.24 5.62 -8.67
N LEU A 349 0.94 5.90 -8.57
CA LEU A 349 -0.09 5.15 -9.30
C LEU A 349 0.10 5.19 -10.83
N PRO A 350 0.32 6.35 -11.48
CA PRO A 350 0.65 6.38 -12.91
C PRO A 350 1.95 5.64 -13.25
N CYS A 351 2.92 5.57 -12.34
CA CYS A 351 4.15 4.82 -12.58
C CYS A 351 3.90 3.31 -12.69
N ILE A 352 2.99 2.79 -11.87
CA ILE A 352 2.61 1.37 -11.86
C ILE A 352 1.62 1.07 -13.00
N ILE A 353 0.59 1.90 -13.14
CA ILE A 353 -0.56 1.64 -14.01
C ILE A 353 -0.38 2.20 -15.41
N ASP A 354 0.30 3.34 -15.61
CA ASP A 354 0.53 3.93 -16.94
C ASP A 354 1.97 3.69 -17.43
N GLY A 355 2.82 3.03 -16.62
CA GLY A 355 4.21 2.71 -16.97
C GLY A 355 5.15 3.91 -16.95
N TRP A 356 4.76 5.02 -16.31
CA TRP A 356 5.61 6.21 -16.21
C TRP A 356 6.85 5.94 -15.35
N ASN A 357 7.93 6.69 -15.60
CA ASN A 357 9.09 6.67 -14.72
C ASN A 357 8.73 7.24 -13.35
N VAL A 358 9.29 6.67 -12.28
CA VAL A 358 9.20 7.25 -10.94
C VAL A 358 9.74 8.68 -10.96
N PRO A 359 9.07 9.66 -10.32
CA PRO A 359 9.56 11.03 -10.25
C PRO A 359 10.99 11.14 -9.71
N LEU A 360 11.85 11.89 -10.41
CA LEU A 360 13.27 12.01 -10.08
C LEU A 360 13.51 12.58 -8.66
N ASP A 361 12.63 13.48 -8.20
CA ASP A 361 12.70 14.03 -6.85
C ASP A 361 12.54 12.95 -5.75
N LEU A 362 11.71 11.92 -6.00
CA LEU A 362 11.56 10.79 -5.08
C LEU A 362 12.82 9.93 -5.08
N VAL A 363 13.36 9.62 -6.27
CA VAL A 363 14.61 8.86 -6.40
C VAL A 363 15.74 9.56 -5.64
N GLN A 364 15.94 10.86 -5.88
CA GLN A 364 16.96 11.66 -5.21
C GLN A 364 16.72 11.79 -3.70
N SER A 365 15.47 11.94 -3.27
CA SER A 365 15.14 12.05 -1.84
C SER A 365 15.48 10.77 -1.07
N VAL A 366 15.14 9.61 -1.62
CA VAL A 366 15.43 8.31 -1.00
C VAL A 366 16.95 8.06 -0.97
N ILE A 367 17.67 8.36 -2.06
CA ILE A 367 19.14 8.25 -2.11
C ILE A 367 19.79 9.13 -1.05
N ARG A 368 19.42 10.42 -0.98
CA ARG A 368 19.95 11.35 0.03
C ARG A 368 19.70 10.83 1.44
N ARG A 369 18.54 10.23 1.70
CA ARG A 369 18.20 9.67 3.00
C ARG A 369 19.02 8.41 3.31
N ALA A 370 19.21 7.50 2.34
CA ALA A 370 20.07 6.32 2.49
C ALA A 370 21.53 6.69 2.78
N THR A 371 22.01 7.76 2.15
CA THR A 371 23.36 8.30 2.32
C THR A 371 23.57 8.91 3.71
N ASN A 372 22.53 9.46 4.35
CA ASN A 372 22.56 9.94 5.74
C ASN A 372 22.32 8.80 6.73
N ARG A 373 23.24 7.83 6.76
CA ARG A 373 23.16 6.63 7.60
C ARG A 373 23.01 6.95 9.10
N VAL A 374 23.78 7.91 9.61
CA VAL A 374 23.82 8.31 11.03
C VAL A 374 22.45 8.80 11.54
N GLY A 375 21.62 9.35 10.65
CA GLY A 375 20.30 9.85 11.00
C GLY A 375 19.22 8.77 11.20
N LEU A 376 19.55 7.50 10.98
CA LEU A 376 18.59 6.39 10.95
C LEU A 376 19.00 5.25 11.88
N GLY A 377 18.02 4.57 12.48
CA GLY A 377 18.29 3.31 13.16
C GLY A 377 18.75 2.24 12.16
N HIS A 378 19.63 1.31 12.55
CA HIS A 378 20.25 0.34 11.64
C HIS A 378 19.23 -0.40 10.75
N TRP A 379 18.15 -0.92 11.32
CA TRP A 379 17.11 -1.60 10.55
C TRP A 379 16.33 -0.68 9.60
N GLU A 380 16.13 0.58 9.99
CA GLU A 380 15.48 1.60 9.15
C GLU A 380 16.36 1.93 7.96
N TRP A 381 17.66 2.10 8.20
CA TRP A 381 18.64 2.36 7.16
C TRP A 381 18.74 1.21 6.16
N GLU A 382 18.76 -0.06 6.60
CA GLU A 382 18.77 -1.21 5.67
C GLU A 382 17.51 -1.24 4.77
N LYS A 383 16.34 -0.91 5.32
CA LYS A 383 15.10 -0.76 4.54
C LYS A 383 15.25 0.35 3.50
N VAL A 384 15.70 1.54 3.93
CA VAL A 384 15.87 2.71 3.05
C VAL A 384 16.92 2.46 1.97
N LEU A 385 18.02 1.76 2.28
CA LEU A 385 19.07 1.38 1.33
C LEU A 385 18.52 0.46 0.23
N GLY A 386 17.78 -0.58 0.60
CA GLY A 386 17.15 -1.49 -0.37
C GLY A 386 16.16 -0.78 -1.31
N ILE A 387 15.38 0.16 -0.77
CA ILE A 387 14.44 0.98 -1.55
C ILE A 387 15.19 1.96 -2.45
N ALA A 388 16.25 2.62 -1.96
CA ALA A 388 17.08 3.54 -2.74
C ALA A 388 17.67 2.84 -3.98
N CYS A 389 18.23 1.66 -3.77
CA CYS A 389 18.80 0.84 -4.82
C CYS A 389 17.73 0.40 -5.84
N ALA A 390 16.57 -0.08 -5.38
CA ALA A 390 15.45 -0.45 -6.24
C ALA A 390 15.03 0.71 -7.16
N LEU A 391 14.84 1.91 -6.58
CA LEU A 391 14.43 3.09 -7.33
C LEU A 391 15.49 3.58 -8.30
N PHE A 392 16.76 3.61 -7.91
CA PHE A 392 17.84 4.05 -8.79
C PHE A 392 18.02 3.09 -9.97
N LYS A 393 18.08 1.77 -9.70
CA LYS A 393 18.17 0.73 -10.73
C LYS A 393 16.97 0.75 -11.68
N GLY A 394 15.76 0.89 -11.14
CA GLY A 394 14.55 0.96 -11.95
C GLY A 394 14.38 2.29 -12.71
N TYR A 395 14.92 3.41 -12.22
CA TYR A 395 14.92 4.68 -12.95
C TYR A 395 15.89 4.61 -14.14
N HIS A 396 17.07 4.03 -13.94
CA HIS A 396 18.13 3.86 -14.94
C HIS A 396 18.12 2.50 -15.63
N THR A 397 16.98 2.13 -16.23
CA THR A 397 16.85 0.85 -16.95
C THR A 397 17.83 0.69 -18.10
N GLU A 398 18.24 1.79 -18.73
CA GLU A 398 19.20 1.79 -19.83
C GLU A 398 20.59 1.25 -19.44
N ARG A 399 20.93 1.27 -18.15
CA ARG A 399 22.26 0.87 -17.64
C ARG A 399 22.35 -0.61 -17.28
N ASN A 400 21.23 -1.33 -17.28
CA ASN A 400 21.12 -2.78 -17.08
C ASN A 400 21.90 -3.32 -15.87
N TYR A 401 21.70 -2.70 -14.69
CA TYR A 401 22.31 -3.17 -13.45
C TYR A 401 21.84 -4.58 -13.06
N GLN A 402 22.80 -5.45 -12.73
CA GLN A 402 22.53 -6.75 -12.13
C GLN A 402 22.33 -6.60 -10.61
N MET A 403 21.59 -7.52 -9.98
CA MET A 403 21.48 -7.50 -8.52
C MET A 403 22.73 -8.10 -7.86
N SER A 404 23.39 -9.06 -8.52
CA SER A 404 24.71 -9.55 -8.12
C SER A 404 25.78 -8.45 -8.21
N LEU A 405 26.91 -8.68 -7.53
CA LEU A 405 28.08 -7.82 -7.67
C LEU A 405 28.61 -7.88 -9.10
N GLU A 406 28.88 -6.72 -9.71
CA GLU A 406 29.44 -6.60 -11.06
C GLU A 406 30.92 -6.21 -10.97
N PRO A 407 31.86 -7.18 -10.86
CA PRO A 407 33.28 -6.87 -10.67
C PRO A 407 33.89 -6.09 -11.84
N GLU A 408 33.36 -6.27 -13.04
CA GLU A 408 33.84 -5.65 -14.29
C GLU A 408 33.32 -4.23 -14.52
N ARG A 409 32.37 -3.74 -13.71
CA ARG A 409 31.80 -2.38 -13.89
C ARG A 409 32.78 -1.33 -13.38
N LYS A 410 33.43 -0.63 -14.31
CA LYS A 410 34.46 0.39 -14.04
C LYS A 410 33.94 1.83 -14.03
N SER A 411 32.68 2.07 -13.67
CA SER A 411 32.22 3.45 -13.46
C SER A 411 32.75 3.98 -12.12
N ARG A 412 33.08 5.27 -12.10
CA ARG A 412 33.62 5.96 -10.91
C ARG A 412 32.75 5.71 -9.67
N ASP A 413 31.45 5.97 -9.78
CA ASP A 413 30.53 5.88 -8.64
C ASP A 413 30.39 4.44 -8.14
N TYR A 414 30.35 3.47 -9.04
CA TYR A 414 30.27 2.05 -8.68
C TYR A 414 31.54 1.59 -7.95
N LEU A 415 32.72 1.92 -8.47
CA LEU A 415 33.99 1.57 -7.82
C LEU A 415 34.13 2.23 -6.44
N TYR A 416 33.74 3.49 -6.29
CA TYR A 416 33.71 4.14 -4.97
C TYR A 416 32.72 3.48 -4.00
N GLY A 417 31.58 3.00 -4.50
CA GLY A 417 30.63 2.22 -3.69
C GLY A 417 31.23 0.90 -3.20
N ARG A 418 31.92 0.15 -4.08
CA ARG A 418 32.66 -1.07 -3.70
C ARG A 418 33.74 -0.78 -2.68
N LEU A 419 34.51 0.29 -2.89
CA LEU A 419 35.58 0.73 -2.00
C LEU A 419 35.06 1.01 -0.59
N LEU A 420 33.95 1.76 -0.48
CA LEU A 420 33.30 2.04 0.79
C LEU A 420 32.80 0.77 1.49
N ALA A 421 32.23 -0.18 0.73
CA ALA A 421 31.74 -1.45 1.29
C ALA A 421 32.88 -2.33 1.82
N ILE A 422 34.03 -2.37 1.14
CA ILE A 422 35.22 -3.11 1.60
C ILE A 422 35.72 -2.51 2.91
N ALA A 423 35.86 -1.18 2.98
CA ALA A 423 36.27 -0.48 4.19
C ALA A 423 35.31 -0.73 5.38
N ASP A 424 34.00 -0.59 5.13
CA ASP A 424 32.96 -0.86 6.12
C ASP A 424 33.01 -2.32 6.62
N SER A 425 33.31 -3.26 5.74
CA SER A 425 33.45 -4.69 6.04
C SER A 425 34.67 -4.97 6.93
N ILE A 426 35.84 -4.40 6.61
CA ILE A 426 37.08 -4.49 7.42
C ILE A 426 36.80 -4.01 8.84
N GLU A 427 36.30 -2.79 8.99
CA GLU A 427 36.05 -2.18 10.28
C GLU A 427 34.95 -2.92 11.07
N SER A 428 33.84 -3.28 10.42
CA SER A 428 32.74 -4.02 11.06
C SER A 428 33.20 -5.36 11.62
N TYR A 429 34.04 -6.10 10.88
CA TYR A 429 34.58 -7.37 11.37
C TYR A 429 35.49 -7.16 12.58
N ALA A 430 36.43 -6.19 12.50
CA ALA A 430 37.34 -5.87 13.59
C ALA A 430 36.61 -5.38 14.86
N LEU A 431 35.46 -4.72 14.70
CA LEU A 431 34.58 -4.30 15.80
C LEU A 431 33.74 -5.45 16.35
N SER A 432 33.34 -6.41 15.52
CA SER A 432 32.50 -7.54 15.96
C SER A 432 33.17 -8.48 16.97
N VAL A 433 34.51 -8.45 17.03
CA VAL A 433 35.34 -9.26 17.94
C VAL A 433 35.23 -8.78 19.40
N THR A 434 34.84 -7.53 19.65
CA THR A 434 34.70 -6.99 21.01
C THR A 434 33.25 -6.58 21.32
N ASP A 435 32.79 -6.80 22.55
CA ASP A 435 31.41 -6.46 22.94
C ASP A 435 31.12 -4.95 22.89
N GLU A 436 32.12 -4.13 23.20
CA GLU A 436 32.05 -2.67 23.04
C GLU A 436 32.00 -2.24 21.56
N GLY A 437 32.69 -2.99 20.68
CA GLY A 437 32.75 -2.71 19.25
C GLY A 437 31.43 -3.02 18.54
N LYS A 438 30.69 -4.05 18.99
CA LYS A 438 29.37 -4.43 18.42
C LYS A 438 28.33 -3.30 18.45
N ARG A 439 28.49 -2.30 19.32
CA ARG A 439 27.59 -1.14 19.44
C ARG A 439 28.07 0.09 18.66
N ARG A 440 29.32 0.09 18.18
CA ARG A 440 29.91 1.24 17.49
C ARG A 440 29.60 1.17 16.00
N GLU A 441 29.26 2.32 15.44
CA GLU A 441 29.17 2.49 14.00
C GLU A 441 30.57 2.58 13.39
N THR A 442 30.74 2.06 12.18
CA THR A 442 31.99 2.17 11.44
C THR A 442 32.26 3.62 11.02
N THR A 443 33.53 3.97 10.89
CA THR A 443 33.99 5.21 10.29
C THR A 443 33.48 5.36 8.86
N ALA A 444 33.47 4.28 8.07
CA ALA A 444 32.86 4.26 6.75
C ALA A 444 31.36 4.60 6.78
N GLY A 445 30.61 4.01 7.71
CA GLY A 445 29.18 4.30 7.89
C GLY A 445 28.92 5.73 8.35
N ARG A 446 29.69 6.19 9.35
CA ARG A 446 29.58 7.55 9.91
C ARG A 446 29.94 8.64 8.90
N LEU A 447 30.91 8.38 8.03
CA LEU A 447 31.35 9.33 7.00
C LEU A 447 30.64 9.13 5.65
N MET A 448 29.68 8.22 5.55
CA MET A 448 29.00 7.87 4.28
C MET A 448 28.45 9.09 3.55
N GLN A 449 27.83 10.04 4.27
CA GLN A 449 27.32 11.26 3.66
C GLN A 449 28.44 12.12 3.06
N ARG A 450 29.49 12.38 3.85
CA ARG A 450 30.65 13.16 3.38
C ARG A 450 31.37 12.46 2.24
N PHE A 451 31.42 11.12 2.26
CA PHE A 451 32.01 10.30 1.21
C PHE A 451 31.21 10.40 -0.09
N ALA A 452 29.88 10.41 -0.03
CA ALA A 452 29.06 10.66 -1.22
C ALA A 452 29.29 12.06 -1.79
N ASP A 453 29.45 13.09 -0.94
CA ASP A 453 29.64 14.47 -1.38
C ASP A 453 31.07 14.78 -1.86
N ARG A 454 32.08 14.11 -1.28
CA ARG A 454 33.53 14.33 -1.48
C ARG A 454 34.28 12.99 -1.40
N PRO A 455 34.16 12.13 -2.41
CA PRO A 455 34.64 10.74 -2.33
C PRO A 455 36.15 10.64 -2.21
N PHE A 456 36.92 11.40 -2.99
CA PHE A 456 38.37 11.33 -3.02
C PHE A 456 38.97 11.83 -1.69
N SER A 457 38.57 13.03 -1.25
CA SER A 457 39.06 13.62 0.00
C SER A 457 38.65 12.82 1.24
N THR A 458 37.41 12.30 1.26
CA THR A 458 36.91 11.54 2.40
C THR A 458 37.54 10.15 2.45
N TRP A 459 37.82 9.52 1.30
CA TRP A 459 38.49 8.23 1.23
C TRP A 459 39.81 8.23 2.00
N ARG A 460 40.66 9.25 1.80
CA ARG A 460 41.93 9.38 2.55
C ARG A 460 41.74 9.32 4.07
N SER A 461 40.66 9.93 4.57
CA SER A 461 40.35 9.92 6.00
C SER A 461 39.90 8.52 6.47
N ILE A 462 39.09 7.84 5.66
CA ILE A 462 38.63 6.47 5.93
C ILE A 462 39.83 5.51 5.91
N GLU A 463 40.66 5.57 4.87
CA GLU A 463 41.84 4.72 4.69
C GLU A 463 42.81 4.80 5.87
N LEU A 464 43.12 6.02 6.33
CA LEU A 464 43.96 6.23 7.52
C LEU A 464 43.30 5.66 8.79
N ALA A 465 41.98 5.80 8.92
CA ALA A 465 41.22 5.26 10.05
C ALA A 465 41.11 3.72 10.03
N LEU A 466 41.35 3.05 8.89
CA LEU A 466 41.35 1.58 8.81
C LEU A 466 42.58 0.96 9.48
N LYS A 467 43.75 1.64 9.47
CA LYS A 467 45.03 1.06 9.92
C LYS A 467 45.00 0.42 11.33
N PRO A 468 44.38 1.04 12.36
CA PRO A 468 44.29 0.42 13.68
C PRO A 468 43.44 -0.86 13.69
N TYR A 469 42.40 -0.93 12.86
CA TYR A 469 41.54 -2.11 12.74
C TYR A 469 42.23 -3.24 11.99
N GLU A 470 42.99 -2.92 10.94
CA GLU A 470 43.83 -3.89 10.25
C GLU A 470 44.90 -4.48 11.18
N ALA A 471 45.59 -3.65 11.96
CA ALA A 471 46.58 -4.10 12.94
C ALA A 471 45.97 -5.03 13.99
N ARG A 472 44.75 -4.71 14.47
CA ARG A 472 44.00 -5.59 15.37
C ARG A 472 43.62 -6.91 14.71
N MET A 473 43.20 -6.89 13.46
CA MET A 473 42.86 -8.10 12.72
C MET A 473 44.08 -9.00 12.48
N LEU A 474 45.26 -8.40 12.26
CA LEU A 474 46.54 -9.11 12.12
C LEU A 474 47.00 -9.77 13.43
N ALA A 475 46.76 -9.09 14.56
CA ALA A 475 47.03 -9.65 15.90
C ALA A 475 45.94 -10.61 16.40
N GLY A 476 44.91 -10.87 15.58
CA GLY A 476 43.79 -11.74 15.92
C GLY A 476 44.02 -13.20 15.55
N SER A 477 42.93 -13.94 15.34
CA SER A 477 42.98 -15.35 14.91
C SER A 477 43.39 -15.50 13.44
N ASP A 478 43.87 -16.68 13.04
CA ASP A 478 44.20 -17.00 11.63
C ASP A 478 43.03 -16.70 10.68
N LYS A 479 41.79 -16.95 11.12
CA LYS A 479 40.57 -16.58 10.37
C LYS A 479 40.46 -15.08 10.13
N SER A 480 40.78 -14.27 11.15
CA SER A 480 40.81 -12.81 11.04
C SER A 480 41.85 -12.34 10.04
N VAL A 481 43.05 -12.92 10.08
CA VAL A 481 44.13 -12.63 9.12
C VAL A 481 43.72 -12.99 7.69
N ALA A 482 43.13 -14.17 7.49
CA ALA A 482 42.66 -14.62 6.18
C ALA A 482 41.57 -13.70 5.60
N VAL A 483 40.60 -13.28 6.43
CA VAL A 483 39.55 -12.32 6.02
C VAL A 483 40.15 -10.96 5.65
N LEU A 484 41.14 -10.47 6.40
CA LEU A 484 41.84 -9.23 6.08
C LEU A 484 42.60 -9.35 4.76
N ALA A 485 43.35 -10.43 4.55
CA ALA A 485 44.10 -10.65 3.31
C ALA A 485 43.17 -10.66 2.08
N LYS A 486 42.01 -11.33 2.16
CA LYS A 486 41.00 -11.32 1.09
C LYS A 486 40.49 -9.91 0.80
N ARG A 487 40.18 -9.14 1.85
CA ARG A 487 39.63 -7.78 1.71
C ARG A 487 40.68 -6.77 1.22
N ARG A 488 41.94 -6.89 1.63
CA ARG A 488 43.04 -6.07 1.11
C ARG A 488 43.25 -6.31 -0.37
N ARG A 489 43.28 -7.57 -0.80
CA ARG A 489 43.35 -7.89 -2.23
C ARG A 489 42.23 -7.23 -3.03
N LEU A 490 40.98 -7.35 -2.56
CA LEU A 490 39.84 -6.67 -3.20
C LEU A 490 39.97 -5.15 -3.18
N LEU A 491 40.51 -4.58 -2.11
CA LEU A 491 40.76 -3.14 -2.01
C LEU A 491 41.80 -2.70 -3.04
N ASP A 492 42.91 -3.45 -3.17
CA ASP A 492 43.96 -3.20 -4.15
C ASP A 492 43.42 -3.31 -5.59
N ASP A 493 42.61 -4.34 -5.88
CA ASP A 493 42.00 -4.53 -7.20
C ASP A 493 41.07 -3.35 -7.57
N VAL A 494 40.21 -2.92 -6.64
CA VAL A 494 39.30 -1.77 -6.85
C VAL A 494 40.07 -0.45 -6.96
N MET A 495 41.12 -0.27 -6.16
CA MET A 495 41.98 0.91 -6.22
C MET A 495 42.74 0.97 -7.54
N SER A 496 43.30 -0.14 -8.02
CA SER A 496 43.94 -0.20 -9.34
C SER A 496 42.94 0.17 -10.45
N ALA A 497 41.71 -0.34 -10.39
CA ALA A 497 40.68 0.01 -11.37
C ALA A 497 40.23 1.49 -11.28
N LEU A 498 40.28 2.10 -10.09
CA LEU A 498 40.06 3.54 -9.91
C LEU A 498 41.22 4.36 -10.47
N ASP A 499 42.46 3.88 -10.34
CA ASP A 499 43.67 4.59 -10.79
C ASP A 499 43.72 4.71 -12.30
N ASP A 500 43.17 3.72 -13.00
CA ASP A 500 42.97 3.76 -14.46
C ASP A 500 41.96 4.85 -14.88
N LEU A 501 41.13 5.36 -13.96
CA LEU A 501 40.17 6.43 -14.22
C LEU A 501 40.78 7.80 -13.90
N GLY A 502 40.88 8.67 -14.90
CA GLY A 502 41.30 10.07 -14.69
C GLY A 502 40.40 10.85 -13.73
N GLU A 503 39.16 10.39 -13.52
CA GLU A 503 38.18 11.02 -12.63
C GLU A 503 38.32 10.63 -11.15
N ARG A 504 39.26 9.75 -10.79
CA ARG A 504 39.52 9.36 -9.38
C ARG A 504 39.78 10.57 -8.49
N ILE A 505 40.53 11.55 -8.96
CA ILE A 505 40.92 12.71 -8.12
C ILE A 505 39.75 13.70 -7.98
N SER A 506 38.70 13.56 -8.78
CA SER A 506 37.52 14.40 -8.70
C SER A 506 36.79 14.18 -7.38
N ASP A 507 36.43 15.27 -6.73
CA ASP A 507 35.57 15.31 -5.56
C ASP A 507 34.11 15.64 -5.93
N ALA A 508 33.73 15.48 -7.21
CA ALA A 508 32.34 15.63 -7.63
C ALA A 508 31.43 14.63 -6.87
N PRO A 509 30.22 15.03 -6.46
CA PRO A 509 29.31 14.14 -5.72
C PRO A 509 29.01 12.84 -6.48
N LEU A 510 28.91 11.74 -5.74
CA LEU A 510 28.53 10.43 -6.28
C LEU A 510 27.01 10.39 -6.53
N SER A 511 26.60 9.79 -7.66
CA SER A 511 25.20 9.45 -7.93
C SER A 511 24.76 8.22 -7.13
N GLY A 512 23.46 7.90 -7.12
CA GLY A 512 22.94 6.71 -6.43
C GLY A 512 23.55 5.37 -6.86
N GLU A 513 24.33 5.32 -7.93
CA GLU A 513 25.06 4.13 -8.38
C GLU A 513 26.01 3.59 -7.30
N PHE A 514 26.64 4.47 -6.51
CA PHE A 514 27.54 4.01 -5.45
C PHE A 514 26.80 3.17 -4.39
N LEU A 515 25.51 3.44 -4.14
CA LEU A 515 24.69 2.66 -3.21
C LEU A 515 24.41 1.26 -3.74
N LEU A 516 24.20 1.10 -5.06
CA LEU A 516 24.04 -0.23 -5.68
C LEU A 516 25.29 -1.08 -5.43
N ALA A 517 26.46 -0.55 -5.79
CA ALA A 517 27.72 -1.24 -5.63
C ALA A 517 28.04 -1.54 -4.17
N TYR A 518 27.80 -0.56 -3.29
CA TYR A 518 27.97 -0.70 -1.85
C TYR A 518 27.08 -1.82 -1.29
N HIS A 519 25.80 -1.87 -1.69
CA HIS A 519 24.87 -2.90 -1.24
C HIS A 519 25.23 -4.29 -1.76
N SER A 520 25.52 -4.42 -3.06
CA SER A 520 25.90 -5.71 -3.67
C SER A 520 27.23 -6.24 -3.11
N GLN A 521 28.24 -5.38 -2.92
CA GLN A 521 29.54 -5.76 -2.36
C GLN A 521 29.42 -6.15 -0.87
N ARG A 522 28.58 -5.47 -0.07
CA ARG A 522 28.29 -5.88 1.31
C ARG A 522 27.67 -7.27 1.36
N LYS A 523 26.77 -7.56 0.42
CA LYS A 523 26.07 -8.84 0.33
C LYS A 523 27.01 -9.99 -0.04
N ASP A 524 27.95 -9.74 -0.95
CA ASP A 524 29.01 -10.69 -1.34
C ASP A 524 29.91 -11.13 -0.16
N PHE A 525 30.01 -10.30 0.88
CA PHE A 525 30.76 -10.65 2.10
C PHE A 525 29.99 -11.54 3.09
N TRP A 526 28.69 -11.76 2.89
CA TRP A 526 27.96 -12.69 3.74
C TRP A 526 28.39 -14.12 3.46
N PRO A 527 28.48 -14.98 4.50
CA PRO A 527 28.85 -16.36 4.30
C PRO A 527 27.77 -17.06 3.46
N SER A 528 28.15 -17.42 2.23
CA SER A 528 27.45 -18.41 1.43
C SER A 528 27.41 -19.74 2.16
N THR A 529 26.23 -20.34 2.29
CA THR A 529 26.05 -21.73 2.75
C THR A 529 26.71 -22.68 1.75
N ASP A 530 27.27 -23.81 2.20
CA ASP A 530 28.13 -24.71 1.40
C ASP A 530 27.51 -25.27 0.10
N VAL A 531 26.21 -25.03 -0.14
CA VAL A 531 25.55 -25.30 -1.43
C VAL A 531 26.11 -24.41 -2.56
N ASP A 532 26.54 -23.18 -2.25
CA ASP A 532 26.98 -22.19 -3.25
C ASP A 532 28.36 -22.52 -3.88
N LYS A 533 29.20 -23.34 -3.22
CA LYS A 533 30.53 -23.70 -3.74
C LYS A 533 30.48 -24.74 -4.86
N ASN A 534 29.50 -25.65 -4.84
CA ASN A 534 29.39 -26.69 -5.86
C ASN A 534 28.79 -26.14 -7.17
N THR A 535 27.91 -25.12 -7.10
CA THR A 535 27.28 -24.54 -8.28
C THR A 535 28.24 -23.66 -9.09
N ALA A 536 29.06 -22.83 -8.43
CA ALA A 536 30.07 -21.99 -9.09
C ALA A 536 31.20 -22.81 -9.76
N VAL A 537 31.53 -23.99 -9.22
CA VAL A 537 32.49 -24.92 -9.84
C VAL A 537 31.88 -25.63 -11.05
N SER A 538 30.56 -25.90 -11.04
CA SER A 538 29.87 -26.52 -12.18
C SER A 538 29.67 -25.57 -13.37
N GLU A 539 29.46 -24.26 -13.14
CA GLU A 539 29.33 -23.28 -14.23
C GLU A 539 30.67 -22.95 -14.88
N SER A 540 31.77 -22.91 -14.12
CA SER A 540 33.12 -22.67 -14.67
C SER A 540 33.72 -23.86 -15.42
N SER A 541 33.24 -25.08 -15.16
CA SER A 541 33.65 -26.30 -15.87
C SER A 541 32.79 -26.63 -17.09
N ALA A 542 31.56 -26.10 -17.18
CA ALA A 542 30.72 -26.24 -18.36
C ALA A 542 31.25 -25.43 -19.57
N ASP A 543 31.88 -24.27 -19.32
CA ASP A 543 32.38 -23.39 -20.39
C ASP A 543 33.69 -23.89 -21.06
N THR A 544 34.40 -24.82 -20.43
CA THR A 544 35.63 -25.40 -21.00
C THR A 544 35.41 -26.67 -21.82
N THR A 545 34.21 -27.27 -21.78
CA THR A 545 33.96 -28.58 -22.40
C THR A 545 33.29 -28.50 -23.78
N ASN A 546 32.88 -27.31 -24.24
CA ASN A 546 32.14 -27.13 -25.51
C ASN A 546 32.98 -26.67 -26.71
N GLN A 547 34.32 -26.64 -26.63
CA GLN A 547 35.19 -26.25 -27.76
C GLN A 547 35.90 -27.40 -28.50
N SER A 548 35.70 -28.67 -28.13
CA SER A 548 36.51 -29.78 -28.68
C SER A 548 35.78 -30.81 -29.56
N ASN A 549 34.53 -30.62 -29.96
CA ASN A 549 33.83 -31.57 -30.84
C ASN A 549 33.08 -30.90 -32.00
N HIS A 550 33.82 -30.41 -33.00
CA HIS A 550 33.36 -30.38 -34.40
C HIS A 550 34.55 -30.33 -35.37
N ARG A 551 35.14 -31.50 -35.62
CA ARG A 551 35.89 -31.83 -36.84
C ARG A 551 35.75 -33.32 -37.14
N ILE A 552 34.86 -33.65 -38.07
CA ILE A 552 35.00 -34.52 -39.26
C ILE A 552 33.60 -34.63 -39.88
#